data_AF-A0A348ZKF9-F1
#
_entry.id   AF-A0A348ZKF9-F1
#
_cell.length_a   1.000
_cell.length_b   1.000
_cell.length_c   1.000
_cell.angle_alpha   90.00
_cell.angle_beta   90.00
_cell.angle_gamma   90.00
#
_symmetry.space_group_name_H-M   'P 1'
#
loop_
_entity.id
_entity.type
_entity.pdbx_description
1 polymer ?
#
loop_
_entity_poly.entity_id
_entity_poly.type
_entity_poly.pdbx_seq_one_letter_code
_entity_poly.pdbx_strand_id
1 'polypeptide(L)'
;MNEIFIYDTKYEGEDAKSKIARVRSQMLEKGVNVLKTFVPEEAAWLLNLRGSGAGEEYADDLKKFTPVFLCELEMTNDDVILYVNQEVSEEVSGYLTDLGVSVKQKELEEREINIEEDK
;
A
#
# COMPACT_ATOMS: atom_id res chain seq x y z
N MET A 1 0.87 12.88 -14.87
CA MET A 1 -0.01 13.04 -13.69
C MET A 1 0.04 11.70 -12.98
N ASN A 2 0.60 11.68 -11.78
CA ASN A 2 0.68 10.50 -10.94
C ASN A 2 -0.62 10.47 -10.12
N GLU A 3 -1.54 9.58 -10.46
CA GLU A 3 -2.89 9.56 -9.87
C GLU A 3 -3.10 8.23 -9.15
N ILE A 4 -3.51 8.30 -7.89
CA ILE A 4 -3.97 7.14 -7.12
C ILE A 4 -5.47 7.00 -7.32
N PHE A 5 -5.93 5.78 -7.59
CA PHE A 5 -7.34 5.48 -7.79
C PHE A 5 -7.74 4.15 -7.14
N ILE A 6 -9.04 4.02 -6.88
CA ILE A 6 -9.64 2.81 -6.30
C ILE A 6 -9.78 1.75 -7.40
N TYR A 7 -9.30 0.55 -7.12
CA TYR A 7 -9.44 -0.58 -8.02
C TYR A 7 -10.67 -1.41 -7.65
N ASP A 8 -11.63 -1.48 -8.58
CA ASP A 8 -12.94 -2.09 -8.35
C ASP A 8 -12.81 -3.56 -7.91
N THR A 9 -13.56 -3.92 -6.85
CA THR A 9 -13.54 -5.25 -6.25
C THR A 9 -13.92 -6.34 -7.26
N LYS A 10 -14.68 -6.04 -8.32
CA LYS A 10 -14.98 -7.03 -9.38
C LYS A 10 -13.73 -7.57 -10.09
N TYR A 11 -12.61 -6.84 -10.04
CA TYR A 11 -11.32 -7.27 -10.60
C TYR A 11 -10.39 -7.91 -9.56
N GLU A 12 -10.57 -7.60 -8.27
CA GLU A 12 -9.74 -8.13 -7.16
C GLU A 12 -10.31 -9.40 -6.54
N GLY A 13 -11.62 -9.62 -6.63
CA GLY A 13 -12.30 -10.77 -6.04
C GLY A 13 -12.49 -10.72 -4.51
N GLU A 14 -11.88 -9.75 -3.83
CA GLU A 14 -12.01 -9.51 -2.39
C GLU A 14 -11.93 -8.01 -2.08
N ASP A 15 -12.81 -7.51 -1.21
CA ASP A 15 -12.78 -6.11 -0.76
C ASP A 15 -11.65 -5.86 0.25
N ALA A 16 -11.16 -4.62 0.30
CA ALA A 16 -10.03 -4.24 1.16
C ALA A 16 -10.32 -4.44 2.66
N LYS A 17 -11.58 -4.28 3.10
CA LYS A 17 -11.97 -4.45 4.51
C LYS A 17 -11.82 -5.91 4.94
N SER A 18 -12.24 -6.85 4.10
CA SER A 18 -11.99 -8.29 4.28
C SER A 18 -10.49 -8.60 4.33
N LYS A 19 -9.71 -8.07 3.40
CA LYS A 19 -8.24 -8.27 3.36
C LYS A 19 -7.57 -7.79 4.66
N ILE A 20 -7.89 -6.58 5.13
CA ILE A 20 -7.36 -6.02 6.39
C ILE A 20 -7.70 -6.94 7.57
N ALA A 21 -8.97 -7.35 7.70
CA ALA A 21 -9.40 -8.23 8.79
C ALA A 21 -8.67 -9.58 8.76
N ARG A 22 -8.50 -10.16 7.57
CA ARG A 22 -7.80 -11.43 7.37
C ARG A 22 -6.31 -11.33 7.74
N VAL A 23 -5.62 -10.28 7.32
CA VAL A 23 -4.20 -10.09 7.66
C VAL A 23 -4.04 -9.83 9.16
N ARG A 24 -4.91 -9.04 9.79
CA ARG A 24 -4.90 -8.85 11.26
C ARG A 24 -5.11 -10.16 12.03
N SER A 25 -5.99 -11.04 11.56
CA SER A 25 -6.15 -12.38 12.16
C SER A 25 -4.84 -13.18 12.11
N GLN A 26 -4.14 -13.16 10.97
CA GLN A 26 -2.84 -13.85 10.85
C GLN A 26 -1.75 -13.20 11.72
N MET A 27 -1.75 -11.88 11.87
CA MET A 27 -0.85 -11.18 12.79
C MET A 27 -1.06 -11.67 14.23
N LEU A 28 -2.32 -11.77 14.66
CA LEU A 28 -2.68 -12.27 15.99
C LEU A 28 -2.23 -13.72 16.20
N GLU A 29 -2.51 -14.61 15.24
CA GLU A 29 -2.08 -16.02 15.29
C GLU A 29 -0.56 -16.18 15.41
N LYS A 30 0.20 -15.27 14.78
CA LYS A 30 1.67 -15.27 14.79
C LYS A 30 2.27 -14.48 15.97
N GLY A 31 1.45 -13.86 16.81
CA GLY A 31 1.93 -13.01 17.91
C GLY A 31 2.64 -11.72 17.43
N VAL A 32 2.31 -11.23 16.23
CA VAL A 32 2.88 -10.01 15.63
C VAL A 32 2.01 -8.81 15.96
N ASN A 33 2.59 -7.75 16.50
CA ASN A 33 1.85 -6.53 16.86
C ASN A 33 1.81 -5.46 15.76
N VAL A 34 2.78 -5.49 14.84
CA VAL A 34 2.92 -4.49 13.77
C VAL A 34 3.34 -5.20 12.49
N LEU A 35 2.60 -4.95 11.42
CA LEU A 35 3.02 -5.24 10.04
C LEU A 35 3.42 -3.91 9.41
N LYS A 36 4.64 -3.85 8.87
CA LYS A 36 5.09 -2.72 8.07
C LYS A 36 5.59 -3.21 6.73
N THR A 37 5.10 -2.62 5.66
CA THR A 37 5.58 -2.89 4.30
C THR A 37 6.05 -1.60 3.64
N PHE A 38 7.15 -1.75 2.91
CA PHE A 38 7.73 -0.75 2.02
C PHE A 38 7.53 -1.15 0.56
N VAL A 39 6.80 -2.24 0.30
CA VAL A 39 6.55 -2.80 -1.03
C VAL A 39 5.23 -2.22 -1.55
N PRO A 40 5.25 -1.36 -2.59
CA PRO A 40 4.04 -0.72 -3.12
C PRO A 40 2.94 -1.70 -3.53
N GLU A 41 3.30 -2.84 -4.12
CA GLU A 41 2.37 -3.88 -4.55
C GLU A 41 1.56 -4.46 -3.39
N GLU A 42 2.20 -4.66 -2.23
CA GLU A 42 1.54 -5.20 -1.04
C GLU A 42 0.53 -4.21 -0.47
N ALA A 43 0.90 -2.93 -0.38
CA ALA A 43 0.01 -1.86 0.07
C ALA A 43 -1.16 -1.66 -0.92
N ALA A 44 -0.87 -1.62 -2.23
CA ALA A 44 -1.85 -1.49 -3.30
C ALA A 44 -2.87 -2.65 -3.29
N TRP A 45 -2.40 -3.89 -3.12
CA TRP A 45 -3.27 -5.06 -3.02
C TRP A 45 -4.11 -5.06 -1.75
N LEU A 46 -3.54 -4.71 -0.60
CA LEU A 46 -4.24 -4.71 0.68
C LEU A 46 -5.40 -3.69 0.67
N LEU A 47 -5.18 -2.53 0.07
CA LEU A 47 -6.12 -1.41 0.06
C LEU A 47 -7.02 -1.34 -1.19
N ASN A 48 -6.86 -2.25 -2.15
CA ASN A 48 -7.47 -2.16 -3.49
C ASN A 48 -7.22 -0.79 -4.14
N LEU A 49 -5.98 -0.31 -4.07
CA LEU A 49 -5.55 0.92 -4.73
C LEU A 49 -4.63 0.59 -5.90
N ARG A 50 -4.57 1.49 -6.88
CA ARG A 50 -3.60 1.49 -7.97
C ARG A 50 -3.18 2.92 -8.24
N GLY A 51 -2.10 3.09 -8.99
CA GLY A 51 -1.72 4.41 -9.45
C GLY A 51 -0.60 4.39 -10.47
N SER A 52 -0.16 5.59 -10.82
CA SER A 52 1.04 5.83 -11.61
C SER A 52 2.01 6.61 -10.74
N GLY A 53 3.27 6.16 -10.63
CA GLY A 53 4.32 6.90 -9.91
C GLY A 53 4.94 6.14 -8.74
N ALA A 54 5.62 5.03 -9.03
CA ALA A 54 6.41 4.30 -8.05
C ALA A 54 7.74 4.99 -7.67
N GLY A 55 8.06 6.15 -8.25
CA GLY A 55 9.31 6.89 -8.00
C GLY A 55 10.02 7.35 -9.28
N GLU A 56 11.11 8.12 -9.15
CA GLU A 56 12.01 8.48 -10.27
C GLU A 56 13.07 7.39 -10.52
N GLU A 57 13.45 6.60 -9.50
CA GLU A 57 14.52 5.59 -9.59
C GLU A 57 14.05 4.14 -9.79
N TYR A 58 12.75 3.85 -9.60
CA TYR A 58 12.14 2.62 -10.13
C TYR A 58 12.59 2.50 -11.58
N ALA A 59 13.20 1.39 -11.98
CA ALA A 59 13.68 1.26 -13.37
C ALA A 59 12.55 1.68 -14.32
N ASP A 60 12.85 2.53 -15.31
CA ASP A 60 11.85 3.12 -16.21
C ASP A 60 10.90 2.08 -16.83
N ASP A 61 11.34 0.83 -16.91
CA ASP A 61 10.56 -0.29 -17.38
C ASP A 61 9.56 -0.80 -16.32
N LEU A 62 9.93 -0.88 -15.05
CA LEU A 62 9.03 -1.33 -13.97
C LEU A 62 7.86 -0.37 -13.74
N LYS A 63 8.07 0.95 -13.87
CA LYS A 63 6.98 1.96 -13.78
C LYS A 63 5.89 1.78 -14.83
N LYS A 64 6.25 1.22 -15.99
CA LYS A 64 5.33 1.07 -17.13
C LYS A 64 4.44 -0.17 -17.00
N PHE A 65 4.85 -1.15 -16.21
CA PHE A 65 4.19 -2.47 -16.17
C PHE A 65 3.47 -2.76 -14.85
N THR A 66 3.77 -2.04 -13.77
CA THR A 66 3.12 -2.25 -12.47
C THR A 66 2.38 -0.98 -12.03
N PRO A 67 1.03 -0.96 -12.06
CA PRO A 67 0.22 0.23 -11.77
C PRO A 67 0.15 0.53 -10.25
N VAL A 68 1.31 0.79 -9.63
CA VAL A 68 1.46 1.12 -8.21
C VAL A 68 2.04 2.53 -8.02
N PHE A 69 2.03 2.98 -6.77
CA PHE A 69 2.49 4.32 -6.36
C PHE A 69 3.43 4.19 -5.15
N LEU A 70 4.38 5.12 -5.02
CA LEU A 70 5.33 5.11 -3.90
C LEU A 70 4.59 5.30 -2.58
N CYS A 71 4.69 4.30 -1.70
CA CYS A 71 4.04 4.31 -0.40
C CYS A 71 4.74 3.40 0.61
N GLU A 72 4.47 3.68 1.89
CA GLU A 72 4.69 2.73 2.99
C GLU A 72 3.36 2.46 3.67
N LEU A 73 3.17 1.25 4.19
CA LEU A 73 1.99 0.92 4.97
C LEU A 73 2.39 0.33 6.32
N GLU A 74 1.75 0.79 7.37
CA GLU A 74 1.89 0.28 8.72
C GLU A 74 0.52 -0.12 9.25
N MET A 75 0.41 -1.34 9.74
CA MET A 75 -0.81 -1.87 10.32
C MET A 75 -0.52 -2.44 11.69
N THR A 76 -1.32 -2.01 12.66
CA THR A 76 -1.39 -2.58 14.00
C THR A 76 -2.70 -3.34 14.16
N ASN A 77 -2.96 -3.83 15.38
CA ASN A 77 -4.25 -4.44 15.69
C ASN A 77 -5.43 -3.46 15.55
N ASP A 78 -5.17 -2.17 15.76
CA ASP A 78 -6.21 -1.14 15.84
C ASP A 78 -6.17 -0.19 14.64
N ASP A 79 -4.97 0.15 14.18
CA ASP A 79 -4.75 1.18 13.15
C ASP A 79 -4.22 0.60 11.84
N VAL A 80 -4.52 1.31 10.75
CA VAL A 80 -3.82 1.19 9.46
C VAL A 80 -3.43 2.59 9.02
N ILE A 81 -2.16 2.80 8.70
CA ILE A 81 -1.63 4.08 8.25
C ILE A 81 -0.94 3.86 6.91
N LEU A 82 -1.41 4.59 5.90
CA LEU A 82 -0.79 4.69 4.59
C LEU A 82 0.04 5.98 4.53
N TYR A 83 1.32 5.86 4.26
CA TYR A 83 2.22 6.98 4.00
C TYR A 83 2.42 7.14 2.50
N VAL A 84 2.28 8.36 1.99
CA VAL A 84 2.45 8.71 0.57
C VAL A 84 3.25 10.01 0.45
N ASN A 85 3.88 10.23 -0.69
CA ASN A 85 4.60 11.46 -1.03
C ASN A 85 3.87 12.30 -2.10
N GLN A 86 2.62 11.96 -2.40
CA GLN A 86 1.82 12.63 -3.42
C GLN A 86 0.40 12.87 -2.92
N GLU A 87 -0.30 13.78 -3.60
CA GLU A 87 -1.67 14.11 -3.28
C GLU A 87 -2.61 12.91 -3.47
N VAL A 88 -3.59 12.81 -2.57
CA VAL A 88 -4.65 11.80 -2.62
C VAL A 88 -5.97 12.51 -2.87
N SER A 89 -6.74 12.06 -3.85
CA SER A 89 -8.02 12.68 -4.16
C SER A 89 -9.01 12.56 -3.00
N GLU A 90 -10.03 13.42 -2.96
CA GLU A 90 -11.09 13.34 -1.95
C GLU A 90 -11.84 12.00 -2.02
N GLU A 91 -12.03 11.46 -3.22
CA GLU A 91 -12.66 10.15 -3.44
C GLU A 91 -11.87 9.03 -2.76
N VAL A 92 -10.55 8.95 -3.02
CA VAL A 92 -9.68 7.95 -2.41
C VAL A 92 -9.57 8.17 -0.90
N SER A 93 -9.50 9.43 -0.46
CA SER A 93 -9.44 9.77 0.96
C SER A 93 -10.71 9.34 1.71
N GLY A 94 -11.89 9.54 1.13
CA GLY A 94 -13.16 9.09 1.68
C GLY A 94 -13.23 7.57 1.77
N TYR A 95 -12.84 6.88 0.69
CA TYR A 95 -12.75 5.42 0.66
C TYR A 95 -11.81 4.87 1.76
N LEU A 96 -10.61 5.44 1.91
CA LEU A 96 -9.66 5.03 2.96
C LEU A 96 -10.20 5.30 4.36
N THR A 97 -10.89 6.43 4.56
CA THR A 97 -11.54 6.75 5.83
C THR A 97 -12.62 5.72 6.18
N ASP A 98 -13.44 5.30 5.22
CA ASP A 98 -14.47 4.27 5.42
C ASP A 98 -13.88 2.88 5.78
N LEU A 99 -12.64 2.62 5.35
CA LEU A 99 -11.88 1.43 5.72
C LEU A 99 -11.22 1.54 7.11
N GLY A 100 -11.20 2.73 7.72
CA GLY A 100 -10.44 3.01 8.95
C GLY A 100 -8.94 3.18 8.71
N VAL A 101 -8.55 3.57 7.50
CA VAL A 101 -7.15 3.81 7.10
C VAL A 101 -6.85 5.31 7.18
N SER A 102 -5.82 5.67 7.94
CA SER A 102 -5.31 7.03 7.99
C SER A 102 -4.28 7.27 6.89
N VAL A 103 -4.33 8.43 6.23
CA VAL A 103 -3.31 8.86 5.25
C VAL A 103 -2.39 9.88 5.88
N LYS A 104 -1.07 9.73 5.70
CA LYS A 104 -0.06 10.70 6.13
C LYS A 104 0.88 11.05 4.99
N GLN A 105 1.11 12.35 4.79
CA GLN A 105 2.16 12.83 3.89
C GLN A 105 3.53 12.60 4.52
N LYS A 106 4.45 12.05 3.76
CA LYS A 106 5.82 11.76 4.19
C LYS A 106 6.75 11.81 2.98
N GLU A 107 7.93 12.41 3.15
CA GLU A 107 9.02 12.22 2.20
C GLU A 107 9.44 10.75 2.22
N LEU A 108 9.25 10.06 1.09
CA LEU A 108 9.58 8.65 0.95
C LEU A 108 10.84 8.53 0.11
N GLU A 109 11.81 7.79 0.63
CA GLU A 109 13.02 7.43 -0.10
C GLU A 109 12.81 6.09 -0.78
N GLU A 110 13.17 6.01 -2.06
CA GLU A 110 13.28 4.74 -2.74
C GLU A 110 14.43 3.94 -2.09
N ARG A 111 14.15 2.71 -1.66
CA ARG A 111 15.16 1.87 -1.01
C ARG A 111 15.53 0.71 -1.91
N GLU A 112 16.81 0.62 -2.25
CA GLU A 112 17.36 -0.60 -2.82
C GLU A 112 17.24 -1.73 -1.79
N ILE A 113 16.39 -2.72 -2.09
CA ILE A 113 16.39 -3.97 -1.34
C ILE A 113 17.64 -4.73 -1.79
N ASN A 114 18.71 -4.62 -1.02
CA ASN A 114 19.87 -5.49 -1.17
C ASN A 114 19.45 -6.89 -0.72
N ILE A 115 19.04 -7.72 -1.68
CA ILE A 115 18.91 -9.16 -1.45
C ILE A 115 20.33 -9.70 -1.40
N GLU A 116 20.92 -9.78 -0.21
CA GLU A 116 22.09 -10.62 -0.01
C GLU A 116 21.65 -12.06 -0.26
N GLU A 117 22.09 -12.64 -1.38
CA GLU A 117 21.96 -14.08 -1.62
C GLU A 117 22.78 -14.82 -0.55
N ASP A 118 22.12 -15.29 0.51
CA ASP A 118 22.69 -16.28 1.41
C ASP A 118 23.05 -17.53 0.57
N LYS A 119 24.36 -17.72 0.36
CA LYS A 119 24.95 -18.89 -0.32
C LYS A 119 25.12 -20.07 0.62
#